data_AF-A0A954IGX2-F1
#
_entry.id   AF-A0A954IGX2-F1
#
_cell.length_a   1.000
_cell.length_b   1.000
_cell.length_c   1.000
_cell.angle_alpha   90.00
_cell.angle_beta   90.00
_cell.angle_gamma   90.00
#
_symmetry.space_group_name_H-M   'P 1'
#
loop_
_entity.id
_entity.type
_entity.pdbx_description
1 polymer ?
#
loop_
_entity_poly.entity_id
_entity_poly.type
_entity_poly.pdbx_seq_one_letter_code
_entity_poly.pdbx_strand_id
1 'polypeptide(L)'
;DQYSAAAVDTGGFRFDDLADWKDARFLPGAVKYGDLPTLLALSAPGRLWIGGETGAIPIVTNAYSSAGTADAVTVTSSRADAAIAWLLQQ
;
A
#
# COMPACT_ATOMS: atom_id res chain seq x y z
N ASP A 1 4.88 2.13 -20.78
CA ASP A 1 3.77 1.47 -20.06
C ASP A 1 2.64 2.44 -19.82
N GLN A 2 1.40 1.98 -20.01
CA GLN A 2 0.20 2.83 -20.00
C GLN A 2 -0.26 3.23 -18.59
N TYR A 3 0.29 2.59 -17.55
CA TYR A 3 -0.05 2.86 -16.14
C TYR A 3 1.24 2.98 -15.34
N SER A 4 1.54 4.19 -14.87
CA SER A 4 2.78 4.56 -14.17
C SER A 4 2.59 4.80 -12.67
N ALA A 5 1.35 4.74 -12.17
CA ALA A 5 1.02 5.00 -10.78
C ALA A 5 -0.12 4.10 -10.26
N ALA A 6 -0.08 3.79 -8.97
CA ALA A 6 -1.13 3.06 -8.27
C ALA A 6 -1.58 3.84 -7.02
N ALA A 7 -2.87 3.77 -6.70
CA ALA A 7 -3.41 4.31 -5.46
C ALA A 7 -4.25 3.22 -4.76
N VAL A 8 -3.93 2.95 -3.50
CA VAL A 8 -4.55 1.89 -2.71
C VAL A 8 -5.03 2.48 -1.39
N ASP A 9 -6.34 2.52 -1.17
CA ASP A 9 -6.93 2.83 0.14
C ASP A 9 -7.06 1.54 0.94
N THR A 10 -6.21 1.36 1.94
CA THR A 10 -6.21 0.14 2.77
C THR A 10 -7.34 0.16 3.79
N GLY A 11 -7.84 1.35 4.17
CA GLY A 11 -8.75 1.52 5.31
C GLY A 11 -8.22 0.93 6.63
N GLY A 12 -6.90 0.74 6.76
CA GLY A 12 -6.27 0.08 7.91
C GLY A 12 -6.35 -1.45 7.88
N PHE A 13 -6.79 -2.07 6.78
CA PHE A 13 -6.96 -3.52 6.67
C PHE A 13 -5.64 -4.29 6.86
N ARG A 14 -5.68 -5.38 7.61
CA ARG A 14 -4.61 -6.38 7.75
C ARG A 14 -5.17 -7.79 7.54
N PHE A 15 -4.43 -8.64 6.84
CA PHE A 15 -4.79 -10.05 6.72
C PHE A 15 -4.69 -10.78 8.06
N ASP A 16 -3.80 -10.32 8.96
CA ASP A 16 -3.63 -10.87 10.31
C ASP A 16 -4.88 -10.70 11.19
N ASP A 17 -5.72 -9.70 10.90
CA ASP A 17 -6.97 -9.45 11.63
C ASP A 17 -8.09 -10.45 11.26
N LEU A 18 -7.89 -11.27 10.20
CA LEU A 18 -8.90 -12.22 9.75
C LEU A 18 -8.90 -13.49 10.61
N ALA A 19 -9.97 -13.67 11.39
CA ALA A 19 -10.13 -14.83 12.27
C ALA A 19 -10.81 -16.06 11.61
N ASP A 20 -11.31 -15.93 10.38
CA ASP A 20 -12.01 -17.00 9.65
C ASP A 20 -11.34 -17.25 8.29
N TRP A 21 -10.96 -18.50 8.03
CA TRP A 21 -10.40 -18.93 6.75
C TRP A 21 -11.41 -18.89 5.59
N LYS A 22 -12.71 -18.77 5.90
CA LYS A 22 -13.78 -18.58 4.91
C LYS A 22 -14.09 -17.12 4.61
N ASP A 23 -13.43 -16.16 5.26
CA ASP A 23 -13.62 -14.74 4.92
C ASP A 23 -13.29 -14.53 3.43
N ALA A 24 -14.14 -13.79 2.71
CA ALA A 24 -13.94 -13.55 1.28
C ALA A 24 -12.64 -12.80 0.96
N ARG A 25 -12.05 -12.11 1.95
CA ARG A 25 -10.77 -11.39 1.85
C ARG A 25 -9.59 -12.26 2.31
N PHE A 26 -9.81 -13.51 2.71
CA PHE A 26 -8.77 -14.40 3.16
C PHE A 26 -7.83 -14.76 1.99
N LEU A 27 -6.55 -14.41 2.15
CA LEU A 27 -5.48 -14.77 1.21
C LEU A 27 -4.53 -15.77 1.89
N PRO A 28 -4.52 -17.04 1.48
CA PRO A 28 -3.67 -18.05 2.09
C PRO A 28 -2.19 -17.66 2.06
N GLY A 29 -1.57 -17.66 3.24
CA GLY A 29 -0.14 -17.34 3.40
C GLY A 29 0.21 -15.85 3.39
N ALA A 30 -0.75 -14.92 3.28
CA ALA A 30 -0.44 -13.48 3.27
C ALA A 30 0.37 -13.03 4.50
N VAL A 31 -0.04 -13.45 5.70
CA VAL A 31 0.67 -13.13 6.96
C VAL A 31 2.08 -13.71 6.97
N LYS A 32 2.28 -14.93 6.45
CA LYS A 32 3.61 -15.57 6.35
C LYS A 32 4.60 -14.75 5.53
N TYR A 33 4.13 -13.98 4.56
CA TYR A 33 4.95 -13.12 3.70
C TYR A 33 4.90 -11.64 4.09
N GLY A 34 4.51 -11.33 5.32
CA GLY A 34 4.59 -9.97 5.86
C GLY A 34 3.36 -9.09 5.60
N ASP A 35 2.22 -9.71 5.34
CA ASP A 35 0.89 -9.06 5.31
C ASP A 35 0.78 -7.96 4.21
N LEU A 36 -0.32 -7.20 4.19
CA LEU A 36 -0.57 -6.11 3.25
C LEU A 36 0.59 -5.10 3.18
N PRO A 37 1.25 -4.69 4.28
CA PRO A 37 2.39 -3.78 4.22
C PRO A 37 3.52 -4.26 3.30
N THR A 38 3.82 -5.56 3.27
CA THR A 38 4.88 -6.10 2.41
C THR A 38 4.46 -6.14 0.95
N LEU A 39 3.18 -6.45 0.66
CA LEU A 39 2.65 -6.37 -0.70
C LEU A 39 2.75 -4.94 -1.26
N LEU A 40 2.46 -3.91 -0.45
CA LEU A 40 2.62 -2.52 -0.84
C LEU A 40 4.09 -2.15 -1.10
N ALA A 41 5.01 -2.69 -0.29
CA ALA A 41 6.45 -2.43 -0.43
C ALA A 41 7.02 -2.97 -1.76
N LEU A 42 6.45 -4.05 -2.31
CA LEU A 42 6.85 -4.62 -3.62
C LEU A 42 6.58 -3.68 -4.80
N SER A 43 5.79 -2.62 -4.61
CA SER A 43 5.52 -1.64 -5.66
C SER A 43 6.71 -0.72 -5.95
N ALA A 44 7.73 -0.66 -5.09
CA ALA A 44 8.93 0.13 -5.35
C ALA A 44 9.62 -0.37 -6.65
N PRO A 45 10.07 0.53 -7.55
CA PRO A 45 10.15 1.99 -7.42
C PRO A 45 8.93 2.76 -7.96
N GLY A 46 7.85 2.08 -8.35
CA GLY A 46 6.67 2.69 -8.97
C GLY A 46 5.95 3.69 -8.07
N ARG A 47 5.33 4.72 -8.66
CA ARG A 47 4.64 5.77 -7.91
C ARG A 47 3.41 5.20 -7.19
N LEU A 48 3.39 5.25 -5.86
CA LEU A 48 2.35 4.65 -5.03
C LEU A 48 1.75 5.65 -4.05
N TRP A 49 0.43 5.66 -3.98
CA TRP A 49 -0.31 6.34 -2.93
C TRP A 49 -1.02 5.32 -2.05
N ILE A 50 -0.86 5.47 -0.74
CA ILE A 50 -1.43 4.60 0.29
C ILE A 50 -2.36 5.45 1.17
N GLY A 51 -3.65 5.18 1.07
CA GLY A 51 -4.70 5.81 1.87
C GLY A 51 -5.16 4.96 3.04
N GLY A 52 -5.87 5.57 3.98
CA GLY A 52 -6.43 4.90 5.14
C GLY A 52 -5.41 4.44 6.19
N GLU A 53 -4.18 4.95 6.13
CA GLU A 53 -3.08 4.60 7.03
C GLU A 53 -2.63 5.81 7.84
N THR A 54 -2.25 5.61 9.10
CA THR A 54 -1.71 6.69 9.95
C THR A 54 -0.22 6.51 10.16
N GLY A 55 0.57 7.45 9.65
CA GLY A 55 2.01 7.47 9.83
C GLY A 55 2.78 6.59 8.84
N ALA A 56 4.09 6.51 9.03
CA ALA A 56 4.96 5.73 8.16
C ALA A 56 4.76 4.22 8.34
N ILE A 57 4.83 3.46 7.25
CA ILE A 57 4.84 2.00 7.25
C ILE A 57 6.29 1.56 7.03
N PRO A 58 7.02 1.09 8.05
CA PRO A 58 8.48 0.95 7.97
C PRO A 58 8.97 0.11 6.80
N ILE A 59 8.33 -1.03 6.51
CA ILE A 59 8.74 -1.91 5.40
C ILE A 59 8.60 -1.22 4.03
N VAL A 60 7.55 -0.41 3.85
CA VAL A 60 7.31 0.36 2.63
C VAL A 60 8.35 1.48 2.52
N THR A 61 8.51 2.28 3.57
CA THR A 61 9.49 3.39 3.57
C THR A 61 10.90 2.89 3.30
N ASN A 62 11.29 1.75 3.88
CA ASN A 62 12.60 1.15 3.66
C ASN A 62 12.76 0.65 2.22
N ALA A 63 11.77 -0.04 1.65
CA ALA A 63 11.84 -0.54 0.28
C ALA A 63 12.00 0.59 -0.75
N TYR A 64 11.22 1.67 -0.61
CA TYR A 64 11.33 2.85 -1.48
C TYR A 64 12.65 3.60 -1.30
N SER A 65 13.16 3.70 -0.07
CA SER A 65 14.47 4.30 0.20
C SER A 65 15.60 3.48 -0.42
N SER A 66 15.57 2.14 -0.29
CA SER A 66 16.55 1.24 -0.91
C SER A 66 16.48 1.25 -2.43
N ALA A 67 15.31 1.49 -3.01
CA ALA A 67 15.12 1.64 -4.45
C ALA A 67 15.52 3.05 -4.97
N GLY A 68 15.98 3.96 -4.11
CA GLY A 68 16.37 5.32 -4.49
C GLY A 68 15.19 6.22 -4.90
N THR A 69 13.96 5.87 -4.49
CA THR A 69 12.72 6.55 -4.91
C THR A 69 11.83 6.89 -3.71
N ALA A 70 12.42 7.33 -2.59
CA ALA A 70 11.70 7.64 -1.36
C ALA A 70 10.48 8.58 -1.56
N ASP A 71 10.57 9.54 -2.48
CA ASP A 71 9.49 10.50 -2.78
C ASP A 71 8.38 9.93 -3.69
N ALA A 72 8.56 8.72 -4.22
CA ALA A 72 7.56 8.06 -5.08
C ALA A 72 6.44 7.39 -4.30
N VAL A 73 6.52 7.34 -2.96
CA VAL A 73 5.46 6.81 -2.10
C VAL A 73 4.85 7.91 -1.22
N THR A 74 3.52 7.94 -1.15
CA THR A 74 2.77 8.82 -0.23
C THR A 74 1.93 7.94 0.70
N VAL A 75 2.05 8.15 2.01
CA VAL A 75 1.18 7.50 3.02
C VAL A 75 0.32 8.57 3.68
N THR A 76 -0.99 8.36 3.72
CA THR A 76 -1.95 9.33 4.27
C THR A 76 -3.15 8.64 4.88
N SER A 77 -3.78 9.30 5.85
CA SER A 77 -5.07 8.89 6.41
C SER A 77 -6.26 9.22 5.51
N SER A 78 -6.02 9.95 4.41
CA SER A 78 -7.04 10.31 3.42
C SER A 78 -7.58 9.07 2.70
N ARG A 79 -8.79 9.19 2.16
CA ARG A 79 -9.55 8.09 1.52
C ARG A 79 -9.63 8.26 -0.01
N ALA A 80 -10.35 7.35 -0.65
CA ALA A 80 -10.52 7.24 -2.11
C ALA A 80 -10.65 8.57 -2.90
N ASP A 81 -11.40 9.56 -2.42
CA ASP A 81 -11.58 10.84 -3.15
C ASP A 81 -10.25 11.61 -3.36
N ALA A 82 -9.38 11.58 -2.36
CA ALA A 82 -8.05 12.21 -2.44
C ALA A 82 -7.12 11.47 -3.40
N ALA A 83 -7.32 10.16 -3.59
CA ALA A 83 -6.54 9.35 -4.50
C ALA A 83 -6.72 9.78 -5.96
N ILE A 84 -7.94 10.15 -6.36
CA ILE A 84 -8.23 10.60 -7.73
C ILE A 84 -7.46 11.88 -8.03
N ALA A 85 -7.53 12.87 -7.15
CA ALA A 85 -6.79 14.12 -7.31
C ALA A 85 -5.27 13.87 -7.40
N TRP A 86 -4.74 12.96 -6.58
CA TRP A 86 -3.32 12.59 -6.61
C TRP A 86 -2.90 11.84 -7.88
N LEU A 87 -3.78 11.01 -8.44
CA LEU A 87 -3.55 10.29 -9.71
C LEU A 87 -3.55 11.23 -10.91
N LEU A 88 -4.33 12.32 -10.86
CA LEU A 88 -4.41 13.32 -11.94
C LEU A 88 -3.25 14.31 -11.94
N GLN A 89 -2.47 14.39 -10.84
CA GLN A 89 -1.26 15.22 -10.75
C GLN A 89 -0.03 14.59 -11.44
N GLN A 90 -0.25 13.69 -12.41
CA GLN A 90 0.80 13.04 -13.19
C GLN A 90 1.48 14.01 -14.17
#